data_AF-A0A7S1D238-F1
#
_entry.id   AF-A0A7S1D238-F1
#
_cell.length_a   1.000
_cell.length_b   1.000
_cell.length_c   1.000
_cell.angle_alpha   90.00
_cell.angle_beta   90.00
_cell.angle_gamma   90.00
#
_symmetry.space_group_name_H-M   'P 1'
#
loop_
_entity.id
_entity.type
_entity.pdbx_description
1 polymer ?
#
loop_
_entity_poly.entity_id
_entity_poly.type
_entity_poly.pdbx_seq_one_letter_code
_entity_poly.pdbx_strand_id
1 'polypeptide(L)'
;FIPQLQVKSGLGRKNRRLTLLNAEENQGLELAEDNSDVNDVETVEQGSAATNTINQRLLAELEEATSRETTGRASQLSKNLGLDAFRSNKSDEERQASIEAAKDLNGVNPVVAFAGGVFALGMAAGLWFLTCFLAAYFADHPANTDIYFIQRVAQVFRNLVMGLVSLASGFFGVIGMGILLLAGRVAYGVMDGELDPTPIKKAAKDEIEMPNVWELMTKGNKRRGR
;
A
#
# COMPACT_ATOMS: atom_id res chain seq x y z
N PHE A 1 -34.36 -21.57 52.55
CA PHE A 1 -35.32 -20.58 52.05
C PHE A 1 -34.80 -20.03 50.73
N ILE A 2 -35.46 -20.39 49.62
CA ILE A 2 -35.22 -19.92 48.25
C ILE A 2 -36.37 -18.96 47.88
N PRO A 3 -36.12 -17.88 47.14
CA PRO A 3 -36.64 -17.77 45.76
C PRO A 3 -35.52 -17.27 44.81
N GLN A 4 -35.13 -18.01 43.76
CA GLN A 4 -35.72 -18.04 42.41
C GLN A 4 -36.04 -16.65 41.83
N LEU A 5 -35.18 -16.14 40.94
CA LEU A 5 -35.58 -15.13 39.95
C LEU A 5 -35.08 -15.52 38.56
N GLN A 6 -36.05 -15.54 37.66
CA GLN A 6 -36.00 -16.07 36.32
C GLN A 6 -35.31 -15.17 35.31
N VAL A 7 -34.63 -15.85 34.40
CA VAL A 7 -34.43 -15.62 32.96
C VAL A 7 -35.49 -14.74 32.28
N LYS A 8 -35.03 -13.72 31.53
CA LYS A 8 -35.73 -13.23 30.33
C LYS A 8 -34.76 -13.07 29.16
N SER A 9 -34.71 -14.12 28.35
CA SER A 9 -34.08 -14.20 27.04
C SER A 9 -34.79 -13.29 26.03
N GLY A 10 -34.08 -12.35 25.41
CA GLY A 10 -34.65 -11.39 24.46
C GLY A 10 -33.73 -10.97 23.31
N LEU A 11 -32.72 -11.77 22.95
CA LEU A 11 -31.82 -11.49 21.83
C LEU A 11 -31.60 -12.73 20.96
N GLY A 12 -32.65 -13.11 20.24
CA GLY A 12 -32.59 -14.24 19.33
C GLY A 12 -33.61 -14.08 18.22
N ARG A 13 -33.21 -13.44 17.10
CA ARG A 13 -33.81 -13.68 15.77
C ARG A 13 -33.05 -13.00 14.62
N LYS A 14 -32.43 -11.83 14.82
CA LYS A 14 -31.78 -11.10 13.70
C LYS A 14 -30.35 -11.57 13.37
N ASN A 15 -29.56 -12.01 14.36
CA ASN A 15 -28.16 -12.40 14.11
C ASN A 15 -27.97 -13.82 13.57
N ARG A 16 -28.96 -14.72 13.70
CA ARG A 16 -28.86 -16.09 13.13
C ARG A 16 -29.03 -16.13 11.61
N ARG A 17 -29.61 -15.09 10.99
CA ARG A 17 -29.75 -15.03 9.53
C ARG A 17 -28.44 -14.68 8.83
N LEU A 18 -27.59 -13.88 9.48
CA LEU A 18 -26.28 -13.49 8.93
C LEU A 18 -25.25 -14.62 9.00
N THR A 19 -25.32 -15.49 10.01
CA THR A 19 -24.44 -16.66 10.10
C THR A 19 -24.81 -17.80 9.14
N LEU A 20 -26.07 -17.89 8.69
CA LEU A 20 -26.46 -18.93 7.72
C LEU A 20 -26.10 -18.54 6.28
N LEU A 21 -26.19 -17.26 5.91
CA LEU A 21 -25.78 -16.80 4.57
C LEU A 21 -24.26 -16.94 4.34
N ASN A 22 -23.44 -16.69 5.37
CA ASN A 22 -21.98 -16.86 5.26
C ASN A 22 -21.52 -18.33 5.29
N ALA A 23 -22.40 -19.26 5.67
CA ALA A 23 -22.10 -20.69 5.67
C ALA A 23 -22.42 -21.36 4.32
N GLU A 24 -23.42 -20.88 3.57
CA GLU A 24 -23.69 -21.36 2.22
C GLU A 24 -22.64 -20.87 1.19
N GLU A 25 -22.07 -19.68 1.37
CA GLU A 25 -21.03 -19.16 0.45
C GLU A 25 -19.71 -19.96 0.52
N ASN A 26 -19.41 -20.59 1.66
CA ASN A 26 -18.17 -21.37 1.84
C ASN A 26 -18.30 -22.86 1.47
N GLN A 27 -19.48 -23.37 1.10
CA GLN A 27 -19.67 -24.75 0.66
C GLN A 27 -19.72 -24.91 -0.87
N GLY A 28 -19.65 -23.80 -1.63
CA GLY A 28 -19.62 -23.84 -3.10
C GLY A 28 -18.22 -23.94 -3.73
N LEU A 29 -17.17 -24.09 -2.91
CA LEU A 29 -15.78 -23.92 -3.35
C LEU A 29 -14.86 -25.12 -3.06
N GLU A 30 -15.44 -26.31 -2.93
CA GLU A 30 -14.69 -27.57 -2.81
C GLU A 30 -15.46 -28.65 -3.58
N LEU A 31 -15.18 -28.79 -4.88
CA LEU A 31 -15.40 -29.99 -5.70
C LEU A 31 -15.06 -29.65 -7.17
N ALA A 32 -13.81 -29.89 -7.57
CA ALA A 32 -13.45 -30.38 -8.91
C ALA A 32 -11.92 -30.45 -9.04
N GLU A 33 -11.30 -31.46 -8.43
CA GLU A 33 -10.10 -32.06 -9.00
C GLU A 33 -10.39 -33.52 -9.37
N ASP A 34 -9.97 -33.82 -10.61
CA ASP A 34 -9.52 -35.11 -11.13
C ASP A 34 -10.55 -36.23 -11.42
N ASN A 35 -10.72 -36.54 -12.72
CA ASN A 35 -10.42 -37.87 -13.24
C ASN A 35 -10.42 -37.94 -14.78
N SER A 36 -9.28 -38.44 -15.25
CA SER A 36 -8.94 -39.15 -16.49
C SER A 36 -10.02 -39.80 -17.36
N ASP A 37 -9.80 -39.70 -18.67
CA ASP A 37 -9.90 -40.71 -19.74
C ASP A 37 -11.15 -41.62 -19.84
N VAL A 38 -11.84 -41.56 -21.01
CA VAL A 38 -12.00 -42.68 -21.97
C VAL A 38 -12.85 -42.22 -23.18
N ASN A 39 -12.18 -42.18 -24.33
CA ASN A 39 -12.54 -42.51 -25.71
C ASN A 39 -14.00 -42.66 -26.20
N ASP A 40 -14.17 -42.05 -27.38
CA ASP A 40 -14.76 -42.57 -28.63
C ASP A 40 -16.25 -42.35 -28.99
N VAL A 41 -16.39 -41.49 -30.01
CA VAL A 41 -17.21 -41.63 -31.23
C VAL A 41 -18.72 -41.50 -31.10
N GLU A 42 -19.25 -40.37 -31.58
CA GLU A 42 -20.10 -40.37 -32.78
C GLU A 42 -20.19 -38.99 -33.43
N THR A 43 -19.77 -38.96 -34.70
CA THR A 43 -20.01 -37.89 -35.67
C THR A 43 -21.50 -37.75 -35.95
N VAL A 44 -22.06 -36.56 -35.69
CA VAL A 44 -23.29 -36.10 -36.34
C VAL A 44 -23.02 -34.73 -36.94
N GLU A 45 -22.67 -34.73 -38.22
CA GLU A 45 -22.88 -33.58 -39.10
C GLU A 45 -24.39 -33.35 -39.26
N GLN A 46 -24.91 -32.25 -38.75
CA GLN A 46 -26.04 -31.56 -39.37
C GLN A 46 -25.79 -30.06 -39.33
N GLY A 47 -25.63 -29.50 -40.52
CA GLY A 47 -25.21 -28.13 -40.74
C GLY A 47 -26.23 -27.08 -40.32
N SER A 48 -25.70 -25.93 -39.92
CA SER A 48 -26.15 -24.63 -40.42
C SER A 48 -25.05 -23.61 -40.12
N ALA A 49 -24.07 -23.57 -41.01
CA ALA A 49 -23.00 -22.61 -41.04
C ALA A 49 -23.56 -21.21 -41.35
N ALA A 50 -23.99 -20.47 -40.34
CA ALA A 50 -24.28 -19.03 -40.43
C ALA A 50 -24.30 -18.27 -39.08
N THR A 51 -24.27 -18.95 -37.93
CA THR A 51 -24.37 -18.31 -36.60
C THR A 51 -23.04 -18.18 -35.86
N ASN A 52 -21.98 -18.87 -36.30
CA ASN A 52 -20.66 -18.84 -35.66
C ASN A 52 -19.88 -17.54 -35.87
N THR A 53 -20.23 -16.71 -36.86
CA THR A 53 -19.59 -15.40 -37.06
C THR A 53 -20.24 -14.30 -36.23
N ILE A 54 -21.55 -14.38 -35.99
CA ILE A 54 -22.30 -13.35 -35.28
C ILE A 54 -22.03 -13.42 -33.78
N ASN A 55 -22.01 -14.62 -33.19
CA ASN A 55 -21.71 -14.78 -31.77
C ASN A 55 -20.26 -14.43 -31.43
N GLN A 56 -19.31 -14.78 -32.31
CA GLN A 56 -17.91 -14.40 -32.15
C GLN A 56 -17.72 -12.89 -32.31
N ARG A 57 -18.44 -12.26 -33.24
CA ARG A 57 -18.43 -10.81 -33.42
C ARG A 57 -19.07 -10.07 -32.24
N LEU A 58 -20.18 -10.58 -31.69
CA LEU A 58 -20.83 -10.01 -30.51
C LEU A 58 -19.97 -10.13 -29.25
N LEU A 59 -19.27 -11.25 -29.07
CA LEU A 59 -18.30 -11.40 -27.98
C LEU A 59 -17.11 -10.44 -28.15
N ALA A 60 -16.56 -10.34 -29.36
CA ALA A 60 -15.51 -9.36 -29.66
C ALA A 60 -15.99 -7.90 -29.46
N GLU A 61 -17.24 -7.59 -29.81
CA GLU A 61 -17.84 -6.26 -29.63
C GLU A 61 -18.13 -5.96 -28.16
N LEU A 62 -18.50 -6.96 -27.35
CA LEU A 62 -18.64 -6.84 -25.90
C LEU A 62 -17.28 -6.68 -25.19
N GLU A 63 -16.24 -7.39 -25.62
CA GLU A 63 -14.87 -7.22 -25.11
C GLU A 63 -14.30 -5.84 -25.51
N GLU A 64 -14.58 -5.38 -26.73
CA GLU A 64 -14.20 -4.03 -27.17
C GLU A 64 -14.99 -2.95 -26.42
N ALA A 65 -16.28 -3.16 -26.15
CA ALA A 65 -17.09 -2.23 -25.36
C ALA A 65 -16.66 -2.16 -23.89
N THR A 66 -16.43 -3.31 -23.26
CA THR A 66 -15.99 -3.38 -21.84
C THR A 66 -14.57 -2.83 -21.65
N SER A 67 -13.66 -3.10 -22.59
CA SER A 67 -12.32 -2.50 -22.57
C SER A 67 -12.35 -0.98 -22.81
N ARG A 68 -13.20 -0.49 -23.72
CA ARG A 68 -13.44 0.95 -23.92
C ARG A 68 -14.11 1.63 -22.72
N GLU A 69 -15.02 0.98 -22.01
CA GLU A 69 -15.65 1.56 -20.82
C GLU A 69 -14.67 1.63 -19.63
N THR A 70 -13.90 0.57 -19.41
CA THR A 70 -12.97 0.48 -18.26
C THR A 70 -11.76 1.40 -18.43
N THR A 71 -11.22 1.52 -19.64
CA THR A 71 -10.07 2.42 -19.92
C THR A 71 -10.50 3.84 -20.32
N GLY A 72 -11.68 4.01 -20.94
CA GLY A 72 -12.19 5.30 -21.39
C GLY A 72 -12.71 6.19 -20.27
N ARG A 73 -13.49 5.66 -19.32
CA ARG A 73 -14.01 6.47 -18.20
C ARG A 73 -12.92 6.90 -17.23
N ALA A 74 -11.99 5.99 -16.91
CA ALA A 74 -10.86 6.30 -16.04
C ALA A 74 -9.87 7.28 -16.69
N SER A 75 -9.60 7.13 -18.00
CA SER A 75 -8.70 8.03 -18.73
C SER A 75 -9.30 9.41 -19.02
N GLN A 76 -10.62 9.52 -19.21
CA GLN A 76 -11.28 10.82 -19.36
C GLN A 76 -11.32 11.57 -18.02
N LEU A 77 -11.53 10.86 -16.91
CA LEU A 77 -11.51 11.47 -15.58
C LEU A 77 -10.08 11.91 -15.20
N SER A 78 -9.04 11.14 -15.51
CA SER A 78 -7.65 11.58 -15.31
C SER A 78 -7.23 12.73 -16.23
N LYS A 79 -7.72 12.76 -17.48
CA LYS A 79 -7.51 13.88 -18.41
C LYS A 79 -8.17 15.16 -17.92
N ASN A 80 -9.41 15.07 -17.46
CA ASN A 80 -10.15 16.22 -16.94
C ASN A 80 -9.55 16.76 -15.63
N LEU A 81 -8.88 15.92 -14.85
CA LEU A 81 -8.17 16.31 -13.63
C LEU A 81 -6.72 16.79 -13.87
N GLY A 82 -6.25 16.85 -15.12
CA GLY A 82 -4.89 17.31 -15.44
C GLY A 82 -3.77 16.43 -14.87
N LEU A 83 -4.09 15.20 -14.43
CA LEU A 83 -3.16 14.26 -13.81
C LEU A 83 -2.17 13.66 -14.83
N ASP A 84 -2.41 13.85 -16.12
CA ASP A 84 -1.49 13.43 -17.19
C ASP A 84 -0.16 14.19 -17.16
N ALA A 85 -0.12 15.41 -16.63
CA ALA A 85 1.12 16.18 -16.46
C ALA A 85 2.05 15.61 -15.36
N PHE A 86 1.51 14.76 -14.47
CA PHE A 86 2.29 14.09 -13.41
C PHE A 86 2.72 12.67 -13.80
N ARG A 87 2.18 12.11 -14.89
CA ARG A 87 2.65 10.85 -15.46
C ARG A 87 3.85 11.14 -16.36
N SER A 88 5.06 11.06 -15.80
CA SER A 88 6.26 11.06 -16.62
C SER A 88 6.22 9.85 -17.56
N ASN A 89 5.96 10.08 -18.85
CA ASN A 89 6.15 9.11 -19.92
C ASN A 89 7.67 8.93 -20.15
N LYS A 90 8.40 8.45 -19.14
CA LYS A 90 9.71 7.86 -19.37
C LYS A 90 9.50 6.63 -20.25
N SER A 91 10.25 6.55 -21.36
CA SER A 91 10.28 5.36 -22.20
C SER A 91 10.69 4.15 -21.35
N ASP A 92 10.27 2.94 -21.74
CA ASP A 92 10.55 1.76 -20.92
C ASP A 92 12.06 1.50 -20.77
N GLU A 93 12.88 1.91 -21.75
CA GLU A 93 14.35 1.93 -21.64
C GLU A 93 14.87 2.92 -20.59
N GLU A 94 14.32 4.14 -20.51
CA GLU A 94 14.71 5.11 -19.48
C GLU A 94 14.24 4.68 -18.07
N ARG A 95 13.14 3.92 -17.99
CA ARG A 95 12.71 3.30 -16.74
C ARG A 95 13.69 2.23 -16.31
N GLN A 96 14.09 1.34 -17.21
CA GLN A 96 15.06 0.28 -16.92
C GLN A 96 16.41 0.85 -16.51
N ALA A 97 16.94 1.84 -17.24
CA ALA A 97 18.17 2.54 -16.86
C ALA A 97 18.06 3.23 -15.49
N SER A 98 16.89 3.80 -15.15
CA SER A 98 16.68 4.40 -13.83
C SER A 98 16.55 3.37 -12.71
N ILE A 99 16.01 2.18 -13.01
CA ILE A 99 15.91 1.07 -12.06
C ILE A 99 17.28 0.44 -11.84
N GLU A 100 18.10 0.32 -12.87
CA GLU A 100 19.48 -0.18 -12.78
C GLU A 100 20.37 0.81 -12.03
N ALA A 101 20.28 2.11 -12.34
CA ALA A 101 20.98 3.15 -11.59
C ALA A 101 20.52 3.24 -10.12
N ALA A 102 19.25 2.96 -9.81
CA ALA A 102 18.74 2.91 -8.44
C ALA A 102 19.11 1.61 -7.71
N LYS A 103 19.47 0.54 -8.43
CA LYS A 103 19.96 -0.72 -7.87
C LYS A 103 21.47 -0.71 -7.61
N ASP A 104 22.19 0.24 -8.19
CA ASP A 104 23.60 0.46 -7.87
C ASP A 104 23.74 1.00 -6.44
N LEU A 105 24.26 0.15 -5.55
CA LEU A 105 24.42 0.45 -4.12
C LEU A 105 25.83 0.94 -3.78
N ASN A 106 26.66 1.28 -4.79
CA ASN A 106 28.00 1.79 -4.57
C ASN A 106 28.00 3.11 -3.78
N GLY A 107 28.84 3.18 -2.74
CA GLY A 107 28.99 4.35 -1.87
C GLY A 107 28.12 4.36 -0.61
N VAL A 108 27.24 3.37 -0.39
CA VAL A 108 26.55 3.21 0.90
C VAL A 108 27.44 2.44 1.86
N ASN A 109 27.82 3.05 2.99
CA ASN A 109 28.57 2.36 4.03
C ASN A 109 27.64 1.37 4.78
N PRO A 110 27.87 0.05 4.71
CA PRO A 110 26.99 -0.95 5.31
C PRO A 110 26.91 -0.81 6.84
N VAL A 111 27.98 -0.33 7.49
CA VAL A 111 28.02 -0.13 8.95
C VAL A 111 27.07 1.00 9.36
N VAL A 112 27.04 2.08 8.59
CA VAL A 112 26.16 3.23 8.86
C VAL A 112 24.70 2.86 8.61
N ALA A 113 24.43 2.12 7.52
CA ALA A 113 23.09 1.61 7.23
C ALA A 113 22.59 0.65 8.32
N PHE A 114 23.44 -0.27 8.78
CA PHE A 114 23.10 -1.20 9.85
C PHE A 114 22.84 -0.48 11.18
N ALA A 115 23.72 0.45 11.58
CA ALA A 115 23.54 1.26 12.79
C ALA A 115 22.24 2.07 12.73
N GLY A 116 21.92 2.67 11.58
CA GLY A 116 20.66 3.38 11.36
C GLY A 116 19.44 2.47 11.48
N GLY A 117 19.52 1.25 10.94
CA GLY A 117 18.47 0.23 11.04
C GLY A 117 18.23 -0.22 12.48
N VAL A 118 19.29 -0.54 13.23
CA VAL A 118 19.21 -0.90 14.65
C VAL A 118 18.65 0.25 15.49
N PHE A 119 19.07 1.49 15.22
CA PHE A 119 18.55 2.67 15.92
C PHE A 119 17.05 2.87 15.67
N ALA A 120 16.61 2.77 14.41
CA ALA A 120 15.19 2.89 14.06
C ALA A 120 14.34 1.78 14.71
N LEU A 121 14.85 0.54 14.74
CA LEU A 121 14.18 -0.58 15.41
C LEU A 121 14.16 -0.38 16.93
N GLY A 122 15.25 0.13 17.52
CA GLY A 122 15.30 0.52 18.93
C GLY A 122 14.26 1.57 19.29
N MET A 123 14.07 2.58 18.43
CA MET A 123 12.99 3.57 18.59
C MET A 123 11.62 2.90 18.48
N ALA A 124 11.40 2.01 17.52
CA ALA A 124 10.15 1.26 17.41
C ALA A 124 9.83 0.46 18.68
N ALA A 125 10.82 -0.25 19.23
CA ALA A 125 10.68 -0.97 20.50
C ALA A 125 10.40 -0.02 21.67
N GLY A 126 11.07 1.15 21.71
CA GLY A 126 10.81 2.19 22.69
C GLY A 126 9.37 2.72 22.64
N LEU A 127 8.84 2.96 21.44
CA LEU A 127 7.44 3.36 21.24
C LEU A 127 6.45 2.24 21.62
N TRP A 128 6.82 0.97 21.40
CA TRP A 128 6.02 -0.16 21.86
C TRP A 128 5.93 -0.20 23.39
N PHE A 129 7.06 -0.06 24.09
CA PHE A 129 7.07 0.04 25.56
C PHE A 129 6.29 1.25 26.07
N LEU A 130 6.41 2.40 25.39
CA LEU A 130 5.62 3.59 25.68
C LEU A 130 4.12 3.31 25.54
N THR A 131 3.71 2.56 24.51
CA THR A 131 2.31 2.16 24.32
C THR A 131 1.81 1.33 25.50
N CYS A 132 2.58 0.32 25.94
CA CYS A 132 2.25 -0.48 27.12
C CYS A 132 2.19 0.37 28.40
N PHE A 133 3.12 1.32 28.57
CA PHE A 133 3.14 2.22 29.71
C PHE A 133 1.92 3.14 29.75
N LEU A 134 1.55 3.74 28.62
CA LEU A 134 0.31 4.53 28.51
C LEU A 134 -0.92 3.69 28.82
N ALA A 135 -0.91 2.40 28.48
CA ALA A 135 -2.06 1.51 28.70
C ALA A 135 -2.28 1.28 30.18
N ALA A 136 -1.20 1.01 30.90
CA ALA A 136 -1.21 0.92 32.35
C ALA A 136 -1.61 2.27 32.97
N TYR A 137 -1.01 3.38 32.54
CA TYR A 137 -1.29 4.70 33.09
C TYR A 137 -2.78 5.07 33.01
N PHE A 138 -3.41 4.82 31.86
CA PHE A 138 -4.84 5.09 31.73
C PHE A 138 -5.73 4.04 32.42
N ALA A 139 -5.23 2.83 32.68
CA ALA A 139 -5.97 1.86 33.49
C ALA A 139 -6.08 2.33 34.95
N ASP A 140 -5.01 2.92 35.48
CA ASP A 140 -4.95 3.44 36.85
C ASP A 140 -5.71 4.76 37.03
N HIS A 141 -5.85 5.56 35.97
CA HIS A 141 -6.53 6.87 36.00
C HIS A 141 -7.84 6.87 35.17
N PRO A 142 -8.95 6.32 35.71
CA PRO A 142 -10.25 6.44 35.06
C PRO A 142 -10.73 7.89 35.09
N ALA A 143 -11.22 8.38 33.94
CA ALA A 143 -11.82 9.72 33.83
C ALA A 143 -13.23 9.73 34.45
N ASN A 144 -13.29 9.86 35.78
CA ASN A 144 -14.54 10.05 36.51
C ASN A 144 -14.81 11.54 36.64
N THR A 145 -15.67 12.08 35.77
CA THR A 145 -16.15 13.47 35.85
C THR A 145 -17.67 13.49 35.78
N ASP A 146 -18.31 14.37 36.55
CA ASP A 146 -19.78 14.47 36.61
C ASP A 146 -20.40 15.07 35.33
N ILE A 147 -19.57 15.72 34.50
CA ILE A 147 -19.99 16.34 33.24
C ILE A 147 -19.82 15.32 32.11
N TYR A 148 -20.95 14.78 31.66
CA TYR A 148 -21.02 13.74 30.62
C TYR A 148 -20.24 14.07 29.33
N PHE A 149 -20.23 15.35 28.93
CA PHE A 149 -19.48 15.80 27.76
C PHE A 149 -17.97 15.59 27.92
N ILE A 150 -17.40 15.94 29.08
CA ILE A 150 -15.97 15.82 29.36
C ILE A 150 -15.56 14.34 29.37
N GLN A 151 -16.40 13.48 29.95
CA GLN A 151 -16.15 12.05 29.98
C GLN A 151 -16.03 11.43 28.57
N ARG A 152 -16.95 11.77 27.65
CA ARG A 152 -16.90 11.28 26.27
C ARG A 152 -15.66 11.77 25.53
N VAL A 153 -15.33 13.05 25.69
CA VAL A 153 -14.14 13.64 25.07
C VAL A 153 -12.87 12.95 25.59
N ALA A 154 -12.74 12.75 26.90
CA ALA A 154 -11.61 12.06 27.51
C ALA A 154 -11.45 10.62 26.99
N GLN A 155 -12.54 9.88 26.82
CA GLN A 155 -12.51 8.53 26.24
C GLN A 155 -12.02 8.52 24.79
N VAL A 156 -12.48 9.48 23.97
CA VAL A 156 -12.02 9.62 22.58
C VAL A 156 -10.53 9.97 22.52
N PHE A 157 -10.07 10.90 23.37
CA PHE A 157 -8.65 11.27 23.44
C PHE A 157 -7.76 10.10 23.85
N ARG A 158 -8.16 9.28 24.84
CA ARG A 158 -7.43 8.07 25.23
C ARG A 158 -7.23 7.12 24.05
N ASN A 159 -8.30 6.85 23.31
CA ASN A 159 -8.25 5.97 22.13
C ASN A 159 -7.42 6.57 21.00
N LEU A 160 -7.51 7.90 20.79
CA LEU A 160 -6.76 8.60 19.77
C LEU A 160 -5.26 8.58 20.05
N VAL A 161 -4.84 8.91 21.28
CA VAL A 161 -3.43 8.87 21.68
C VAL A 161 -2.90 7.44 21.59
N MET A 162 -3.66 6.44 22.03
CA MET A 162 -3.29 5.03 21.88
C MET A 162 -3.10 4.61 20.43
N GLY A 163 -4.03 5.01 19.56
CA GLY A 163 -3.95 4.71 18.13
C GLY A 163 -2.74 5.38 17.47
N LEU A 164 -2.46 6.64 17.79
CA LEU A 164 -1.33 7.38 17.22
C LEU A 164 0.03 6.79 17.63
N VAL A 165 0.20 6.45 18.90
CA VAL A 165 1.46 5.87 19.38
C VAL A 165 1.66 4.46 18.79
N SER A 166 0.60 3.65 18.70
CA SER A 166 0.67 2.33 18.05
C SER A 166 1.00 2.44 16.56
N LEU A 167 0.43 3.42 15.85
CA LEU A 167 0.72 3.65 14.43
C LEU A 167 2.17 4.11 14.22
N ALA A 168 2.64 5.04 15.06
CA ALA A 168 4.03 5.50 15.02
C ALA A 168 4.99 4.33 15.27
N SER A 169 4.72 3.49 16.27
CA SER A 169 5.51 2.27 16.55
C SER A 169 5.55 1.34 15.34
N GLY A 170 4.42 1.13 14.67
CA GLY A 170 4.35 0.32 13.45
C GLY A 170 5.18 0.88 12.31
N PHE A 171 5.10 2.19 12.06
CA PHE A 171 5.85 2.86 11.00
C PHE A 171 7.36 2.79 11.23
N PHE A 172 7.83 3.08 12.45
CA PHE A 172 9.23 2.91 12.82
C PHE A 172 9.70 1.46 12.71
N GLY A 173 8.83 0.49 13.02
CA GLY A 173 9.12 -0.93 12.85
C GLY A 173 9.36 -1.30 11.37
N VAL A 174 8.47 -0.87 10.48
CA VAL A 174 8.60 -1.13 9.03
C VAL A 174 9.83 -0.42 8.45
N ILE A 175 10.08 0.84 8.83
CA ILE A 175 11.28 1.57 8.38
C ILE A 175 12.55 0.88 8.88
N GLY A 176 12.62 0.55 10.16
CA GLY A 176 13.78 -0.12 10.75
C GLY A 176 14.08 -1.45 10.08
N MET A 177 13.03 -2.23 9.81
CA MET A 177 13.15 -3.50 9.07
C MET A 177 13.59 -3.30 7.62
N GLY A 178 13.07 -2.28 6.92
CA GLY A 178 13.48 -1.94 5.56
C GLY A 178 14.95 -1.51 5.46
N ILE A 179 15.42 -0.67 6.38
CA ILE A 179 16.82 -0.23 6.43
C ILE A 179 17.74 -1.40 6.77
N LEU A 180 17.35 -2.30 7.68
CA LEU A 180 18.11 -3.51 7.99
C LEU A 180 18.22 -4.46 6.79
N LEU A 181 17.15 -4.66 6.03
CA LEU A 181 17.18 -5.47 4.81
C LEU A 181 18.12 -4.87 3.76
N LEU A 182 18.11 -3.55 3.60
CA LEU A 182 19.03 -2.86 2.69
C LEU A 182 20.48 -2.97 3.19
N ALA A 183 20.72 -2.80 4.48
CA ALA A 183 22.04 -2.99 5.08
C ALA A 183 22.56 -4.42 4.88
N GLY A 184 21.69 -5.43 5.03
CA GLY A 184 22.02 -6.83 4.75
C GLY A 184 22.37 -7.07 3.28
N ARG A 185 21.61 -6.51 2.34
CA ARG A 185 21.90 -6.59 0.91
C ARG A 185 23.25 -5.95 0.56
N VAL A 186 23.54 -4.77 1.10
CA VAL A 186 24.82 -4.09 0.88
C VAL A 186 25.97 -4.87 1.51
N ALA A 187 25.80 -5.36 2.74
CA ALA A 187 26.82 -6.17 3.41
C ALA A 187 27.14 -7.45 2.62
N TYR A 188 26.12 -8.13 2.08
CA TYR A 188 26.29 -9.29 1.21
C TYR A 188 27.11 -8.95 -0.04
N GLY A 189 26.78 -7.86 -0.74
CA GLY A 189 27.53 -7.47 -1.94
C GLY A 189 28.94 -6.93 -1.68
N VAL A 190 29.23 -6.41 -0.47
CA VAL A 190 30.60 -6.09 -0.04
C VAL A 190 31.40 -7.37 0.22
N MET A 191 30.76 -8.43 0.76
CA MET A 191 31.42 -9.72 0.98
C MET A 191 31.74 -10.47 -0.32
N ASP A 192 30.88 -10.35 -1.34
CA ASP A 192 31.10 -10.94 -2.67
C ASP A 192 32.15 -10.18 -3.52
N GLY A 193 32.67 -9.05 -3.04
CA GLY A 193 33.78 -8.32 -3.65
C GLY A 193 33.43 -7.52 -4.91
N GLU A 194 32.13 -7.42 -5.25
CA GLU A 194 31.65 -6.62 -6.39
C GLU A 194 31.36 -5.15 -6.03
N LEU A 195 31.12 -4.84 -4.75
CA LEU A 195 30.88 -3.47 -4.29
C LEU A 195 32.11 -2.87 -3.63
N ASP A 196 32.53 -1.71 -4.14
CA ASP A 196 33.62 -0.93 -3.57
C ASP A 196 33.07 -0.13 -2.35
N PRO A 197 33.49 -0.46 -1.11
CA PRO A 197 33.00 0.21 0.09
C PRO A 197 33.61 1.62 0.26
N THR A 198 34.48 2.04 -0.66
CA THR A 198 34.95 3.41 -0.63
C THR A 198 33.76 4.35 -0.84
N PRO A 199 33.57 5.34 0.05
CA PRO A 199 32.63 6.40 -0.25
C PRO A 199 33.14 7.00 -1.55
N ILE A 200 32.36 6.87 -2.63
CA ILE A 200 32.45 7.80 -3.74
C ILE A 200 32.27 9.14 -3.03
N LYS A 201 33.38 9.83 -2.73
CA LYS A 201 33.38 11.27 -2.52
C LYS A 201 32.56 11.71 -3.69
N LYS A 202 31.31 12.12 -3.44
CA LYS A 202 30.49 12.72 -4.48
C LYS A 202 31.45 13.69 -5.13
N ALA A 203 31.85 13.41 -6.37
CA ALA A 203 32.48 14.44 -7.16
C ALA A 203 31.51 15.59 -6.97
N ALA A 204 32.03 16.70 -6.47
CA ALA A 204 31.32 17.96 -6.41
C ALA A 204 30.89 18.26 -7.84
N LYS A 205 29.84 17.60 -8.29
CA LYS A 205 29.27 17.76 -9.60
C LYS A 205 28.21 18.80 -9.38
N ASP A 206 28.66 19.97 -9.80
CA ASP A 206 27.84 21.03 -10.30
C ASP A 206 27.01 21.64 -9.18
N GLU A 207 27.64 22.62 -8.53
CA GLU A 207 27.01 23.92 -8.39
C GLU A 207 26.29 24.22 -9.71
N ILE A 208 25.05 23.73 -9.81
CA ILE A 208 24.04 24.37 -10.62
C ILE A 208 23.86 25.69 -9.88
N GLU A 209 24.70 26.66 -10.23
CA GLU A 209 24.46 28.07 -10.02
C GLU A 209 23.10 28.33 -10.66
N MET A 210 22.03 28.13 -9.91
CA MET A 210 20.73 28.59 -10.34
C MET A 210 20.88 30.11 -10.40
N PRO A 211 20.82 30.74 -11.59
CA PRO A 211 20.87 32.19 -11.64
C PRO A 211 19.76 32.68 -10.71
N ASN A 212 20.14 33.57 -9.78
CA ASN A 212 19.24 34.08 -8.75
C ASN A 212 17.88 34.35 -9.39
N VAL A 213 16.83 33.65 -8.95
CA VAL A 213 15.46 33.81 -9.46
C VAL A 213 15.01 35.27 -9.35
N TRP A 214 15.57 35.98 -8.36
CA TRP A 214 15.47 37.42 -8.19
C TRP A 214 16.02 38.23 -9.38
N GLU A 215 17.16 37.83 -9.95
CA GLU A 215 17.77 38.49 -11.12
C GLU A 215 16.98 38.19 -12.39
N LEU A 216 16.42 36.97 -12.53
CA LEU A 216 15.54 36.61 -13.64
C LEU A 216 14.21 37.39 -13.60
N MET A 217 13.66 37.65 -12.41
CA MET A 217 12.43 38.44 -12.24
C MET A 217 12.64 39.96 -12.34
N THR A 218 13.84 40.48 -12.04
CA THR A 218 14.08 41.95 -12.02
C THR A 218 14.67 42.49 -13.33
N LYS A 219 15.24 41.66 -14.19
CA LYS A 219 15.82 42.07 -15.50
C LYS A 219 14.82 42.19 -16.67
N GLY A 220 13.52 42.17 -16.39
CA GLY A 220 12.47 42.23 -17.43
C GLY A 220 12.20 43.59 -18.08
N ASN A 221 12.95 44.67 -17.77
CA ASN A 221 12.51 46.01 -18.21
C ASN A 221 13.61 46.98 -18.68
N LYS A 222 14.56 46.51 -19.50
CA LYS A 222 15.48 47.39 -20.22
C LYS A 222 15.73 46.89 -21.65
N ARG A 223 14.71 46.97 -22.51
CA ARG A 223 14.89 47.07 -23.98
C ARG A 223 13.57 47.37 -24.68
N ARG A 224 13.21 48.66 -24.70
CA ARG A 224 12.45 49.27 -25.80
C ARG A 224 12.65 50.79 -25.74
N GLY A 225 13.55 51.25 -26.57
CA GLY A 225 13.99 52.64 -26.61
C GLY A 225 15.01 52.82 -27.72
N ARG A 226 14.59 52.58 -28.96
CA ARG A 226 15.00 53.27 -30.18
C ARG A 226 14.16 52.78 -31.35
#